data_AF-A0A3B9PHH5-F1
#
_entry.id   AF-A0A3B9PHH5-F1
#
_cell.length_a   1.000
_cell.length_b   1.000
_cell.length_c   1.000
_cell.angle_alpha   90.00
_cell.angle_beta   90.00
_cell.angle_gamma   90.00
#
_symmetry.space_group_name_H-M   'P 1'
#
loop_
_entity.id
_entity.type
_entity.pdbx_description
1 polymer ?
#
loop_
_entity_poly.entity_id
_entity_poly.type
_entity_poly.pdbx_seq_one_letter_code
_entity_poly.pdbx_strand_id
1 'polypeptide(L)'
;WGTWVKHQVDFRKDRRIVFTGSAMPLVEADQESGVGRWHTIRLTTLSFYEYLQIKRLTLPALPQLRSLRDLFGWPASDFYRASELAGPYVGHFHEYLVRGGFPQTAQVESITQAQRLLREDIIDKVLKRDMTALFGVRRVLDLEHTFLYLCMHDGGLLDMGDLCANLEVKRPTAQNFI
;
A
#
# COMPACT_ATOMS: atom_id res chain seq x y z
N TRP A 1 -6.19 2.95 -26.72
CA TRP A 1 -6.26 1.50 -26.40
C TRP A 1 -7.64 1.10 -25.87
N GLY A 2 -8.36 1.99 -25.16
CA GLY A 2 -9.74 1.75 -24.71
C GLY A 2 -10.68 1.26 -25.82
N THR A 3 -10.61 1.84 -27.02
CA THR A 3 -11.39 1.40 -28.20
C THR A 3 -11.12 -0.05 -28.60
N TRP A 4 -9.86 -0.49 -28.55
CA TRP A 4 -9.50 -1.88 -28.87
C TRP A 4 -10.11 -2.84 -27.84
N VAL A 5 -9.99 -2.51 -26.56
CA VAL A 5 -10.55 -3.32 -25.47
C VAL A 5 -12.07 -3.42 -25.61
N LYS A 6 -12.74 -2.30 -25.88
CA LYS A 6 -14.18 -2.27 -26.15
C LYS A 6 -14.57 -3.22 -27.27
N HIS A 7 -13.88 -3.17 -28.41
CA HIS A 7 -14.13 -4.11 -29.50
C HIS A 7 -13.94 -5.57 -29.04
N GLN A 8 -12.91 -5.87 -28.25
CA GLN A 8 -12.73 -7.24 -27.75
C GLN A 8 -13.86 -7.72 -26.82
N VAL A 9 -14.53 -6.82 -26.09
CA VAL A 9 -15.64 -7.18 -25.20
C VAL A 9 -16.99 -7.16 -25.94
N ASP A 10 -17.21 -6.19 -26.83
CA ASP A 10 -18.46 -6.02 -27.58
C ASP A 10 -18.66 -7.13 -28.64
N PHE A 11 -17.59 -7.53 -29.35
CA PHE A 11 -17.66 -8.60 -30.35
C PHE A 11 -17.56 -10.01 -29.75
N ARG A 12 -17.14 -10.14 -28.49
CA ARG A 12 -16.97 -11.43 -27.77
C ARG A 12 -17.49 -11.32 -26.34
N LYS A 13 -18.80 -11.49 -26.17
CA LYS A 13 -19.49 -11.37 -24.85
C LYS A 13 -19.01 -12.38 -23.80
N ASP A 14 -18.36 -13.47 -24.22
CA ASP A 14 -17.72 -14.49 -23.38
C ASP A 14 -16.39 -14.02 -22.77
N ARG A 15 -15.78 -12.97 -23.32
CA ARG A 15 -14.45 -12.52 -22.93
C ARG A 15 -14.49 -11.66 -21.67
N ARG A 16 -13.70 -12.06 -20.67
CA ARG A 16 -13.38 -11.25 -19.49
C ARG A 16 -11.94 -10.76 -19.62
N ILE A 17 -11.72 -9.46 -19.42
CA ILE A 17 -10.41 -8.83 -19.51
C ILE A 17 -10.11 -8.21 -18.15
N VAL A 18 -8.93 -8.49 -17.60
CA VAL A 18 -8.45 -7.96 -16.32
C VAL A 18 -7.28 -7.03 -16.58
N PHE A 19 -7.32 -5.84 -15.99
CA PHE A 19 -6.25 -4.86 -16.03
C PHE A 19 -5.61 -4.73 -14.66
N THR A 20 -4.28 -4.62 -14.61
CA THR A 20 -3.52 -4.40 -13.37
C THR A 20 -3.16 -2.92 -13.19
N GLY A 21 -2.98 -2.49 -11.94
CA GLY A 21 -2.99 -1.09 -11.50
C GLY A 21 -2.08 -0.10 -12.25
N SER A 22 -0.95 -0.54 -12.82
CA SER A 22 -0.06 0.33 -13.63
C SER A 22 -0.71 0.87 -14.91
N ALA A 23 -1.87 0.35 -15.32
CA ALA A 23 -2.64 0.80 -16.47
C ALA A 23 -3.92 1.57 -16.10
N MET A 24 -4.23 1.75 -14.81
CA MET A 24 -5.47 2.39 -14.35
C MET A 24 -5.56 3.90 -14.64
N PRO A 25 -4.49 4.71 -14.54
CA PRO A 25 -4.56 6.14 -14.90
C PRO A 25 -4.94 6.36 -16.38
N LEU A 26 -4.63 5.38 -17.24
CA LEU A 26 -5.00 5.39 -18.65
C LEU A 26 -6.49 5.08 -18.90
N VAL A 27 -7.21 4.56 -17.90
CA VAL A 27 -8.67 4.33 -17.93
C VAL A 27 -9.42 5.61 -17.53
N GLU A 28 -8.86 6.41 -16.63
CA GLU A 28 -9.49 7.65 -16.15
C GLU A 28 -9.25 8.84 -17.11
N ALA A 29 -8.13 8.83 -17.86
CA ALA A 29 -7.77 9.91 -18.77
C ALA A 29 -8.62 9.98 -20.05
N ASP A 30 -9.34 8.92 -20.40
CA ASP A 30 -10.10 8.83 -21.67
C ASP A 30 -11.60 8.70 -21.36
N GLN A 31 -12.41 9.70 -21.72
CA GLN A 31 -13.85 9.76 -21.40
C GLN A 31 -14.68 8.63 -22.04
N GLU A 32 -14.13 7.90 -23.02
CA GLU A 32 -14.94 7.01 -23.86
C GLU A 32 -14.89 5.53 -23.47
N SER A 33 -15.93 5.17 -22.71
CA SER A 33 -16.81 4.03 -22.96
C SER A 33 -16.50 2.68 -22.31
N GLY A 34 -17.04 2.53 -21.10
CA GLY A 34 -17.60 1.26 -20.60
C GLY A 34 -18.30 1.40 -19.24
N VAL A 35 -18.94 2.55 -19.02
CA VAL A 35 -19.73 2.86 -17.82
C VAL A 35 -20.66 1.69 -17.49
N GLY A 36 -20.56 1.17 -16.26
CA GLY A 36 -21.36 0.05 -15.76
C GLY A 36 -20.88 -1.37 -16.14
N ARG A 37 -19.83 -1.52 -16.96
CA ARG A 37 -19.23 -2.83 -17.31
C ARG A 37 -17.84 -3.04 -16.70
N TRP A 38 -17.23 -1.98 -16.21
CA TRP A 38 -15.96 -2.02 -15.50
C TRP A 38 -16.21 -2.24 -14.02
N HIS A 39 -15.54 -3.24 -13.46
CA HIS A 39 -15.44 -3.43 -12.02
C HIS A 39 -14.02 -3.15 -11.59
N THR A 40 -13.81 -1.99 -10.96
CA THR A 40 -12.52 -1.64 -10.38
C THR A 40 -12.43 -2.26 -8.99
N ILE A 41 -11.54 -3.22 -8.84
CA ILE A 41 -11.21 -3.80 -7.54
C ILE A 41 -9.97 -3.07 -7.04
N ARG A 42 -10.10 -2.35 -5.93
CA ARG A 42 -8.95 -1.78 -5.24
C ARG A 42 -8.31 -2.87 -4.39
N LEU A 43 -7.08 -3.21 -4.72
CA LEU A 43 -6.27 -4.14 -3.94
C LEU A 43 -5.37 -3.33 -3.01
N THR A 44 -5.48 -3.58 -1.71
CA THR A 44 -4.56 -3.04 -0.70
C THR A 44 -3.34 -3.96 -0.58
N THR A 45 -2.36 -3.52 0.20
CA THR A 45 -1.31 -4.43 0.69
C THR A 45 -1.94 -5.57 1.50
N LEU A 46 -1.18 -6.66 1.60
CA LEU A 46 -1.57 -7.82 2.39
C LEU A 46 -1.72 -7.41 3.86
N SER A 47 -2.78 -7.90 4.50
CA SER A 47 -2.81 -7.97 5.95
C SER A 47 -1.71 -8.91 6.46
N PHE A 48 -1.36 -8.79 7.74
CA PHE A 48 -0.41 -9.71 8.35
C PHE A 48 -0.86 -11.17 8.24
N TYR A 49 -2.17 -11.44 8.34
CA TYR A 49 -2.72 -12.79 8.14
C TYR A 49 -2.41 -13.33 6.73
N GLU A 50 -2.68 -12.55 5.69
CA GLU A 50 -2.42 -12.96 4.30
C GLU A 50 -0.92 -13.09 4.00
N TYR A 51 -0.09 -12.24 4.61
CA TYR A 51 1.36 -12.35 4.53
C TYR A 51 1.86 -13.71 5.03
N LEU A 52 1.37 -14.19 6.18
CA LEU A 52 1.73 -15.51 6.71
C LEU A 52 1.31 -16.64 5.77
N GLN A 53 0.13 -16.53 5.13
CA GLN A 53 -0.36 -17.51 4.15
C GLN A 53 0.53 -17.57 2.91
N ILE A 54 0.95 -16.42 2.39
CA ILE A 54 1.86 -16.34 1.23
C ILE A 54 3.24 -16.92 1.57
N LYS A 55 3.73 -16.67 2.79
CA LYS A 55 4.99 -17.27 3.27
C LYS A 55 4.87 -18.76 3.58
N ARG A 56 3.65 -19.33 3.63
CA ARG A 56 3.36 -20.74 3.93
C ARG A 56 4.01 -21.22 5.23
N LEU A 57 3.97 -20.37 6.26
CA LEU A 57 4.58 -20.66 7.56
C LEU A 57 3.69 -21.60 8.37
N THR A 58 4.32 -22.51 9.10
CA THR A 58 3.63 -23.37 10.07
C THR A 58 3.77 -22.74 11.45
N LEU A 59 2.68 -22.23 12.00
CA LEU A 59 2.63 -21.51 13.28
C LEU A 59 1.53 -22.09 14.18
N PRO A 60 1.68 -22.03 15.51
CA PRO A 60 0.68 -22.55 16.44
C PRO A 60 -0.64 -21.77 16.31
N ALA A 61 -1.77 -22.47 16.19
CA ALA A 61 -3.06 -21.83 15.99
C ALA A 61 -3.42 -20.90 17.16
N LEU A 62 -3.72 -19.63 16.84
CA LEU A 62 -4.21 -18.66 17.80
C LEU A 62 -5.70 -18.89 18.11
N PRO A 63 -6.17 -18.50 19.32
CA PRO A 63 -7.59 -18.56 19.67
C PRO A 63 -8.44 -17.81 18.64
N GLN A 64 -9.51 -18.45 18.16
CA GLN A 64 -10.42 -17.84 17.20
C GLN A 64 -11.34 -16.84 17.92
N LEU A 65 -11.39 -15.60 17.40
CA LEU A 65 -12.29 -14.56 17.86
C LEU A 65 -13.44 -14.40 16.87
N ARG A 66 -14.67 -14.31 17.36
CA ARG A 66 -15.82 -13.99 16.50
C ARG A 66 -15.94 -12.47 16.33
N SER A 67 -15.57 -11.73 17.38
CA SER A 67 -15.54 -10.27 17.39
C SER A 67 -14.44 -9.76 18.32
N LEU A 68 -13.92 -8.57 18.04
CA LEU A 68 -13.05 -7.86 18.98
C LEU A 68 -13.75 -7.58 20.32
N ARG A 69 -15.08 -7.54 20.34
CA ARG A 69 -15.85 -7.34 21.58
C ARG A 69 -15.65 -8.48 22.58
N ASP A 70 -15.38 -9.69 22.10
CA ASP A 70 -15.17 -10.88 22.94
C ASP A 70 -13.95 -10.69 23.85
N LEU A 71 -12.96 -9.90 23.42
CA LEU A 71 -11.75 -9.58 24.18
C LEU A 71 -12.02 -8.78 25.45
N PHE A 72 -13.08 -7.97 25.49
CA PHE A 72 -13.43 -7.22 26.71
C PHE A 72 -13.90 -8.13 27.85
N GLY A 73 -14.37 -9.34 27.51
CA GLY A 73 -14.75 -10.36 28.49
C GLY A 73 -13.61 -11.29 28.89
N TRP A 74 -12.43 -11.17 28.29
CA TRP A 74 -11.32 -12.06 28.57
C TRP A 74 -10.71 -11.79 29.96
N PRO A 75 -10.54 -12.83 30.80
CA PRO A 75 -9.71 -12.72 31.99
C PRO A 75 -8.23 -12.58 31.60
N ALA A 76 -7.42 -12.02 32.51
CA ALA A 76 -5.99 -11.86 32.29
C ALA A 76 -5.29 -13.18 31.90
N SER A 77 -5.73 -14.32 32.45
CA SER A 77 -5.20 -15.64 32.13
C SER A 77 -5.31 -16.00 30.64
N ASP A 78 -6.38 -15.59 29.97
CA ASP A 78 -6.58 -15.89 28.56
C ASP A 78 -5.67 -15.03 27.68
N PHE A 79 -5.46 -13.77 28.07
CA PHE A 79 -4.44 -12.92 27.43
C PHE A 79 -3.03 -13.50 27.58
N TYR A 80 -2.66 -13.99 28.77
CA TYR A 80 -1.36 -14.63 28.96
C TYR A 80 -1.18 -15.85 28.06
N ARG A 81 -2.17 -16.76 28.01
CA ARG A 81 -2.12 -17.95 27.16
C ARG A 81 -2.04 -17.59 25.67
N ALA A 82 -2.81 -16.61 25.22
CA ALA A 82 -2.77 -16.13 23.85
C ALA A 82 -1.42 -15.49 23.50
N SER A 83 -0.84 -14.71 24.42
CA SER A 83 0.47 -14.08 24.25
C SER A 83 1.60 -15.12 24.14
N GLU A 84 1.61 -16.15 24.99
CA GLU A 84 2.58 -17.24 24.89
C GLU A 84 2.48 -17.98 23.55
N LEU A 85 1.26 -18.31 23.10
CA LEU A 85 1.04 -18.92 21.78
C LEU A 85 1.45 -18.00 20.63
N ALA A 86 1.32 -16.69 20.79
CA ALA A 86 1.67 -15.69 19.79
C ALA A 86 3.18 -15.41 19.71
N GLY A 87 4.00 -15.90 20.64
CA GLY A 87 5.45 -15.67 20.65
C GLY A 87 6.15 -15.89 19.29
N PRO A 88 5.93 -17.02 18.60
CA PRO A 88 6.50 -17.28 17.28
C PRO A 88 6.06 -16.31 16.18
N TYR A 89 4.92 -15.63 16.34
CA TYR A 89 4.40 -14.67 15.36
C TYR A 89 5.14 -13.33 15.39
N VAL A 90 5.74 -12.96 16.53
CA VAL A 90 6.33 -11.63 16.74
C VAL A 90 7.44 -11.35 15.72
N GLY A 91 8.36 -12.29 15.52
CA GLY A 91 9.45 -12.14 14.54
C GLY A 91 8.92 -11.95 13.11
N HIS A 92 7.90 -12.71 12.73
CA HIS A 92 7.26 -12.58 11.41
C HIS A 92 6.47 -11.27 11.27
N PHE A 93 5.89 -10.77 12.35
CA PHE A 93 5.20 -9.48 12.35
C PHE A 93 6.19 -8.33 12.13
N HIS A 94 7.34 -8.35 12.79
CA HIS A 94 8.41 -7.38 12.53
C HIS A 94 8.89 -7.46 11.07
N GLU A 95 9.12 -8.66 10.54
CA GLU A 95 9.53 -8.83 9.14
C GLU A 95 8.47 -8.29 8.17
N TYR A 96 7.18 -8.54 8.45
CA TYR A 96 6.06 -8.01 7.68
C TYR A 96 6.06 -6.48 7.62
N LEU A 97 6.25 -5.81 8.77
CA LEU A 97 6.30 -4.34 8.84
C LEU A 97 7.44 -3.77 7.99
N VAL A 98 8.62 -4.39 8.05
CA VAL A 98 9.79 -3.94 7.29
C VAL A 98 9.67 -4.23 5.78
N ARG A 99 8.85 -5.21 5.39
CA ARG A 99 8.57 -5.55 3.98
C ARG A 99 7.40 -4.79 3.37
N GLY A 100 6.65 -4.01 4.16
CA GLY A 100 5.57 -3.14 3.68
C GLY A 100 4.32 -3.87 3.17
N GLY A 101 4.16 -5.17 3.44
CA GLY A 101 2.96 -5.93 3.11
C GLY A 101 2.68 -6.15 1.61
N PHE A 102 3.58 -5.83 0.69
CA PHE A 102 3.38 -6.11 -0.73
C PHE A 102 3.62 -7.60 -1.04
N PRO A 103 2.79 -8.25 -1.90
CA PRO A 103 2.99 -9.66 -2.25
C PRO A 103 4.37 -9.96 -2.82
N GLN A 104 4.90 -9.06 -3.64
CA GLN A 104 6.23 -9.20 -4.25
C GLN A 104 7.33 -9.17 -3.19
N THR A 105 7.30 -8.23 -2.25
CA THR A 105 8.33 -8.09 -1.21
C THR A 105 8.26 -9.20 -0.17
N ALA A 106 7.08 -9.80 0.03
CA ALA A 106 6.91 -10.96 0.90
C ALA A 106 7.68 -12.20 0.39
N GLN A 107 7.75 -12.39 -0.93
CA GLN A 107 8.40 -13.55 -1.56
C GLN A 107 9.91 -13.38 -1.74
N VAL A 108 10.43 -12.16 -1.66
CA VAL A 108 11.87 -11.90 -1.72
C VAL A 108 12.55 -12.46 -0.49
N GLU A 109 13.65 -13.19 -0.65
CA GLU A 109 14.35 -13.79 0.49
C GLU A 109 15.01 -12.71 1.36
N SER A 110 15.79 -11.81 0.75
CA SER A 110 16.52 -10.77 1.47
C SER A 110 15.64 -9.56 1.83
N ILE A 111 15.64 -9.19 3.12
CA ILE A 111 14.97 -7.97 3.60
C ILE A 111 15.55 -6.73 2.91
N THR A 112 16.88 -6.65 2.76
CA THR A 112 17.54 -5.51 2.11
C THR A 112 17.11 -5.37 0.65
N GLN A 113 16.95 -6.49 -0.06
CA GLN A 113 16.46 -6.47 -1.43
C GLN A 113 14.98 -6.04 -1.48
N ALA A 114 14.14 -6.52 -0.56
CA ALA A 114 12.75 -6.10 -0.47
C ALA A 114 12.62 -4.59 -0.22
N GLN A 115 13.40 -4.04 0.72
CA GLN A 115 13.44 -2.59 1.00
C GLN A 115 13.93 -1.78 -0.19
N ARG A 116 14.92 -2.30 -0.93
CA ARG A 116 15.41 -1.66 -2.15
C ARG A 116 14.32 -1.61 -3.22
N LEU A 117 13.58 -2.70 -3.42
CA LEU A 117 12.44 -2.73 -4.36
C LEU A 117 11.36 -1.71 -3.96
N LEU A 118 11.01 -1.63 -2.68
CA LEU A 118 10.07 -0.62 -2.19
C LEU A 118 10.54 0.80 -2.51
N ARG A 119 11.83 1.09 -2.27
CA ARG A 119 12.40 2.40 -2.57
C ARG A 119 12.37 2.70 -4.06
N GLU A 120 12.80 1.78 -4.90
CA GLU A 120 12.79 1.95 -6.36
C GLU A 120 11.36 2.14 -6.89
N ASP A 121 10.39 1.37 -6.39
CA ASP A 121 8.99 1.48 -6.82
C ASP A 121 8.32 2.77 -6.32
N ILE A 122 8.50 3.14 -5.05
CA ILE A 122 7.84 4.31 -4.47
C ILE A 122 8.55 5.60 -4.88
N ILE A 123 9.87 5.69 -4.67
CA ILE A 123 10.60 6.93 -4.91
C ILE A 123 10.81 7.15 -6.41
N ASP A 124 11.38 6.17 -7.11
CA ASP A 124 11.78 6.42 -8.50
C ASP A 124 10.61 6.30 -9.47
N LYS A 125 9.76 5.27 -9.34
CA LYS A 125 8.63 5.10 -10.27
C LYS A 125 7.44 5.99 -9.90
N VAL A 126 7.01 6.02 -8.64
CA VAL A 126 5.85 6.85 -8.29
C VAL A 126 6.23 8.33 -8.17
N LEU A 127 7.12 8.70 -7.25
CA LEU A 127 7.41 10.12 -7.01
C LEU A 127 8.14 10.81 -8.16
N LYS A 128 9.21 10.20 -8.70
CA LYS A 128 10.00 10.88 -9.75
C LYS A 128 9.39 10.78 -11.14
N ARG A 129 8.85 9.62 -11.52
CA ARG A 129 8.30 9.40 -12.86
C ARG A 129 6.80 9.72 -12.96
N ASP A 130 5.98 9.14 -12.10
CA ASP A 130 4.53 9.25 -12.27
C ASP A 130 3.98 10.61 -11.80
N MET A 131 4.48 11.19 -10.69
CA MET A 131 4.06 12.53 -10.24
C MET A 131 4.45 13.64 -11.23
N THR A 132 5.57 13.48 -11.95
CA THR A 132 5.97 14.44 -13.00
C THR A 132 5.13 14.26 -14.26
N ALA A 133 4.99 13.02 -14.73
CA ALA A 133 4.35 12.72 -16.01
C ALA A 133 2.83 12.82 -15.98
N LEU A 134 2.19 12.39 -14.88
CA LEU A 134 0.73 12.30 -14.77
C LEU A 134 0.13 13.48 -14.00
N PHE A 135 0.86 14.05 -13.05
CA PHE A 135 0.35 15.09 -12.15
C PHE A 135 1.05 16.44 -12.31
N GLY A 136 2.03 16.55 -13.22
CA GLY A 136 2.69 17.82 -13.55
C GLY A 136 3.50 18.43 -12.41
N VAL A 137 3.89 17.64 -11.41
CA VAL A 137 4.72 18.13 -10.29
C VAL A 137 6.10 18.50 -10.82
N ARG A 138 6.48 19.78 -10.66
CA ARG A 138 7.78 20.30 -11.12
C ARG A 138 8.88 20.23 -10.06
N ARG A 139 8.49 20.24 -8.78
CA ARG A 139 9.37 20.30 -7.61
C ARG A 139 9.46 18.92 -6.94
N VAL A 140 10.02 17.96 -7.66
CA VAL A 140 10.04 16.54 -7.25
C VAL A 140 10.85 16.29 -5.99
N LEU A 141 11.99 16.99 -5.83
CA LEU A 141 12.85 16.84 -4.66
C LEU A 141 12.14 17.30 -3.39
N ASP A 142 11.41 18.42 -3.45
CA ASP A 142 10.62 18.91 -2.32
C ASP A 142 9.46 17.96 -1.98
N LEU A 143 8.85 17.34 -2.99
CA LEU A 143 7.84 16.31 -2.79
C LEU A 143 8.44 15.05 -2.13
N GLU A 144 9.63 14.61 -2.56
CA GLU A 144 10.35 13.48 -1.94
C GLU A 144 10.69 13.77 -0.48
N HIS A 145 11.20 14.96 -0.17
CA HIS A 145 11.44 15.38 1.22
C HIS A 145 10.14 15.48 2.03
N THR A 146 9.05 15.97 1.44
CA THR A 146 7.73 16.02 2.08
C THR A 146 7.27 14.60 2.42
N PHE A 147 7.38 13.67 1.48
CA PHE A 147 7.04 12.26 1.69
C PHE A 147 7.86 11.63 2.82
N LEU A 148 9.17 11.84 2.85
CA LEU A 148 10.04 11.35 3.91
C LEU A 148 9.70 11.97 5.27
N TYR A 149 9.41 13.27 5.31
CA TYR A 149 8.98 13.95 6.53
C TYR A 149 7.72 13.30 7.10
N LEU A 150 6.70 13.06 6.24
CA LEU A 150 5.46 12.41 6.65
C LEU A 150 5.69 10.98 7.17
N CYS A 151 6.61 10.23 6.56
CA CYS A 151 6.96 8.88 7.01
C CYS A 151 7.66 8.87 8.39
N MET A 152 8.41 9.93 8.73
CA MET A 152 9.12 10.03 10.02
C MET A 152 8.26 10.58 11.16
N HIS A 153 7.15 11.24 10.82
CA HIS A 153 6.21 11.85 11.78
C HIS A 153 4.85 11.17 11.69
N ASP A 154 4.85 9.84 11.61
CA ASP A 154 3.64 9.04 11.53
C ASP A 154 2.89 9.05 12.88
N GLY A 155 1.56 9.24 12.82
CA GLY A 155 0.68 9.23 13.99
C GLY A 155 0.54 10.55 14.76
N GLY A 156 1.22 11.64 14.33
CA GLY A 156 1.06 12.99 14.87
C GLY A 156 0.16 13.90 14.01
N LEU A 157 -0.22 15.07 14.55
CA LEU A 157 -0.81 16.13 13.74
C LEU A 157 0.30 16.81 12.92
N LEU A 158 0.06 17.02 11.64
CA LEU A 158 1.00 17.69 10.75
C LEU A 158 1.17 19.17 11.13
N ASP A 159 2.37 19.56 11.56
CA ASP A 159 2.73 20.96 11.75
C ASP A 159 3.27 21.55 10.43
N MET A 160 2.49 22.46 9.85
CA MET A 160 2.87 23.13 8.60
C MET A 160 4.06 24.08 8.75
N GLY A 161 4.29 24.64 9.94
CA GLY A 161 5.44 25.49 10.24
C GLY A 161 6.74 24.68 10.19
N ASP A 162 6.76 23.55 10.90
CA ASP A 162 7.90 22.63 10.91
C ASP A 162 8.18 22.03 9.53
N LEU A 163 7.12 21.68 8.79
CA LEU A 163 7.26 21.21 7.41
C LEU A 163 7.91 22.28 6.52
N CYS A 164 7.46 23.53 6.59
CA CYS A 164 8.03 24.63 5.82
C CYS A 164 9.50 24.89 6.17
N ALA A 165 9.84 24.81 7.46
CA ALA A 165 11.21 24.98 7.94
C ALA A 165 12.13 23.86 7.43
N ASN A 166 11.69 22.60 7.49
CA ASN A 166 12.47 21.45 7.01
C ASN A 166 12.65 21.45 5.49
N LEU A 167 11.64 21.90 4.74
CA LEU A 167 11.69 21.96 3.28
C LEU A 167 12.35 23.25 2.75
N GLU A 168 12.61 24.24 3.62
CA GLU A 168 13.04 25.59 3.23
C GLU A 168 12.12 26.25 2.19
N VAL A 169 10.80 26.01 2.29
CA VAL A 169 9.80 26.58 1.37
C VAL A 169 8.76 27.42 2.10
N LYS A 170 8.12 28.34 1.36
CA LYS A 170 6.97 29.10 1.87
C LYS A 170 5.74 28.21 1.99
N ARG A 171 4.87 28.53 2.95
CA ARG A 171 3.62 27.82 3.25
C ARG A 171 2.74 27.49 2.04
N PRO A 172 2.49 28.41 1.07
CA PRO A 172 1.69 28.08 -0.10
C PRO A 172 2.30 26.98 -0.97
N THR A 173 3.63 26.89 -1.02
CA THR A 173 4.33 25.84 -1.77
C THR A 173 4.18 24.50 -1.05
N ALA A 174 4.41 24.45 0.26
CA ALA A 174 4.27 23.22 1.05
C ALA A 174 2.84 22.67 0.99
N GLN A 175 1.83 23.56 0.98
CA GLN A 175 0.43 23.18 0.84
C GLN A 175 0.10 22.50 -0.50
N ASN A 176 0.86 22.74 -1.57
CA ASN A 176 0.63 22.07 -2.85
C ASN A 176 1.09 20.60 -2.85
N PHE A 177 1.79 20.14 -1.81
CA PHE A 177 2.28 18.77 -1.69
C PHE A 177 1.48 17.91 -0.70
N ILE A 178 0.51 18.49 -0.01
CA ILE A 178 -0.38 17.83 0.97
C ILE A 178 -1.76 17.63 0.34
#